data_AF-A0A2P6NT51-F1
#
_entry.id   AF-A0A2P6NT51-F1
#
_cell.length_a   1.000
_cell.length_b   1.000
_cell.length_c   1.000
_cell.angle_alpha   90.00
_cell.angle_beta   90.00
_cell.angle_gamma   90.00
#
_symmetry.space_group_name_H-M   'P 1'
#
loop_
_entity.id
_entity.type
_entity.pdbx_description
1 polymer ?
#
loop_
_entity_poly.entity_id
_entity_poly.type
_entity_poly.pdbx_seq_one_letter_code
_entity_poly.pdbx_strand_id
1 'polypeptide(L)'
;MVMGPNAPFIGQYSAYFFLAACAIGLAIVIISLLIILGIFIALRLKCLGVSTGEDSARLETMNGSDDKKFDDDPPTRSTGFNWRGFIIFYLVWVAVFAVAWVLMMLCVWRAWPIGAGIPVTLLFVWTAWVILIPTPATIRVPRTHTLGDRFVQHFKLIPKKITMQPLLFVSVLIGLFLFVFIPVYFGYGVCVSLDPVNVTTKYSRSRLHQYCVTPGVCHTHITLPEDPSTEAIINIHTHELPTNGILPTVFFDTVSHGNASLASYANRASGRSWIETNCDGLQRGIHWIDLSNLTPNTVYYFRAGYGSDATLYSREKNFKTLPLDTGNITFITGGDLGLSEMTKTLMIRAAAQDPAFALIGGDVAYANAMSSCYRLWDEYLDWWESYMVAPDGRSIGQILAIGNHEAGGFGTDYRDIPHFLSWFPQQLNQTLEERLTFHPHQVGRDGVLLCLDSSITTLSGQTQDQWMDVTLSSSSYAGRSKKFAVYHVPMYPSFRPFDGSPMKGMRDSWIPVFDRHNMTFGFENHDHAYKRTIPMKNSAYDPEGTIYIGDGAWGVPVRPSLAAAAGRFYLNVSASIK
;
A
#
# COMPACT_ATOMS: atom_id res chain seq x y z
N MET A 1 11.66 5.93 23.57
CA MET A 1 10.20 5.68 23.47
C MET A 1 10.06 4.43 22.60
N VAL A 2 10.00 3.26 23.25
CA VAL A 2 9.85 1.97 22.57
C VAL A 2 8.41 1.92 22.08
N MET A 3 8.21 1.94 20.76
CA MET A 3 6.88 1.75 20.19
C MET A 3 6.47 0.30 20.46
N GLY A 4 5.27 0.10 21.00
CA GLY A 4 4.73 -1.24 21.25
C GLY A 4 4.49 -2.02 19.95
N PRO A 5 4.07 -3.30 20.05
CA PRO A 5 3.91 -4.23 18.92
C PRO A 5 2.82 -3.86 17.89
N ASN A 6 2.24 -2.66 17.99
CA ASN A 6 1.14 -2.17 17.15
C ASN A 6 1.50 -0.87 16.41
N ALA A 7 2.78 -0.51 16.29
CA ALA A 7 3.17 0.58 15.41
C ALA A 7 2.93 0.12 13.95
N PRO A 8 2.10 0.84 13.15
CA PRO A 8 1.83 0.40 11.80
C PRO A 8 3.13 0.43 11.00
N PHE A 9 3.53 -0.73 10.49
CA PHE A 9 4.58 -0.82 9.49
C PHE A 9 4.25 0.10 8.31
N ILE A 10 5.17 1.00 7.97
CA ILE A 10 5.08 1.84 6.79
C ILE A 10 5.99 1.18 5.76
N GLY A 11 5.40 0.43 4.83
CA GLY A 11 6.13 -0.12 3.70
C GLY A 11 6.89 0.96 2.92
N GLN A 12 7.97 0.58 2.24
CA GLN A 12 8.83 1.50 1.50
C GLN A 12 8.03 2.42 0.57
N TYR A 13 7.06 1.89 -0.18
CA TYR A 13 6.18 2.71 -1.03
C TYR A 13 5.40 3.75 -0.24
N SER A 14 4.77 3.34 0.87
CA SER A 14 4.04 4.25 1.75
C SER A 14 4.95 5.35 2.32
N ALA A 15 6.20 5.00 2.67
CA ALA A 15 7.20 5.95 3.14
C ALA A 15 7.59 6.97 2.05
N TYR A 16 7.79 6.52 0.81
CA TYR A 16 8.05 7.43 -0.32
C TYR A 16 6.90 8.41 -0.54
N PHE A 17 5.65 7.93 -0.54
CA PHE A 17 4.48 8.82 -0.68
C PHE A 17 4.33 9.80 0.47
N PHE A 18 4.59 9.34 1.71
CA PHE A 18 4.60 10.19 2.89
C PHE A 18 5.65 11.31 2.76
N LEU A 19 6.89 10.97 2.39
CA LEU A 19 7.96 11.94 2.21
C LEU A 19 7.65 12.93 1.09
N ALA A 20 7.11 12.45 -0.04
CA ALA A 20 6.68 13.31 -1.13
C ALA A 20 5.58 14.29 -0.70
N ALA A 21 4.58 13.82 0.06
CA ALA A 21 3.52 14.67 0.60
C ALA A 21 4.05 15.72 1.59
N CYS A 22 5.03 15.35 2.43
CA CYS A 22 5.72 16.28 3.31
C CYS A 22 6.48 17.36 2.52
N ALA A 23 7.21 16.96 1.47
CA ALA A 23 7.98 17.87 0.63
C ALA A 23 7.10 18.84 -0.17
N ILE A 24 6.00 18.34 -0.77
CA ILE A 24 5.04 19.17 -1.52
C ILE A 24 4.40 20.19 -0.59
N GLY A 25 3.95 19.78 0.59
CA GLY A 25 3.37 20.70 1.56
C GLY A 25 4.35 21.78 2.01
N LEU A 26 5.60 21.40 2.28
CA LEU A 26 6.66 22.36 2.59
C LEU A 26 6.87 23.37 1.46
N ALA A 27 6.89 22.91 0.20
CA ALA A 27 7.03 23.77 -0.96
C ALA A 27 5.83 24.75 -1.09
N ILE A 28 4.59 24.29 -0.89
CA ILE A 28 3.39 25.14 -0.92
C ILE A 28 3.45 26.20 0.18
N VAL A 29 3.88 25.83 1.39
CA VAL A 29 4.07 26.78 2.49
C VAL A 29 5.09 27.85 2.09
N ILE A 30 6.25 27.45 1.55
CA ILE A 30 7.28 28.37 1.10
C ILE A 30 6.76 29.30 -0.01
N ILE A 31 6.09 28.77 -1.04
CA ILE A 31 5.59 29.55 -2.19
C ILE A 31 4.51 30.54 -1.75
N SER A 32 3.53 30.10 -0.95
CA SER A 32 2.44 30.97 -0.47
C SER A 32 3.00 32.15 0.32
N LEU A 33 4.05 31.90 1.09
CA LEU A 33 4.71 32.90 1.91
C LEU A 33 5.61 33.84 1.08
N LEU A 34 6.25 33.36 0.00
CA LEU A 34 6.95 34.21 -0.98
C LEU A 34 5.98 35.13 -1.74
N ILE A 35 4.78 34.64 -2.07
CA ILE A 35 3.73 35.46 -2.69
C ILE A 35 3.30 36.57 -1.74
N ILE A 36 3.08 36.26 -0.45
CA ILE A 36 2.75 37.26 0.57
C ILE A 36 3.86 38.31 0.70
N LEU A 37 5.13 37.88 0.71
CA LEU A 37 6.28 38.79 0.71
C LEU A 37 6.28 39.69 -0.53
N GLY A 38 6.04 39.13 -1.72
CA GLY A 38 5.96 39.88 -2.98
C GLY A 38 4.82 40.91 -3.02
N ILE A 39 3.62 40.53 -2.57
CA ILE A 39 2.47 41.44 -2.44
C ILE A 39 2.82 42.59 -1.48
N PHE A 40 3.48 42.30 -0.37
CA PHE A 40 3.85 43.31 0.61
C PHE A 40 4.92 44.29 0.08
N ILE A 41 5.91 43.78 -0.67
CA ILE A 41 6.91 44.60 -1.38
C ILE A 41 6.23 45.48 -2.44
N ALA A 42 5.29 44.94 -3.21
CA ALA A 42 4.57 45.68 -4.25
C ALA A 42 3.66 46.78 -3.68
N LEU A 43 2.96 46.51 -2.56
CA LEU A 43 2.18 47.51 -1.83
C LEU A 43 3.08 48.65 -1.32
N ARG A 44 4.31 48.35 -0.89
CA ARG A 44 5.29 49.37 -0.50
C ARG A 44 5.79 50.21 -1.67
N LEU A 45 6.04 49.60 -2.83
CA LEU A 45 6.43 50.36 -4.04
C LEU A 45 5.32 51.31 -4.49
N LYS A 46 4.04 50.92 -4.36
CA LYS A 46 2.90 51.82 -4.55
C LYS A 46 2.83 52.93 -3.52
N CYS A 47 3.09 52.66 -2.24
CA CYS A 47 3.12 53.70 -1.20
C CYS A 47 4.33 54.65 -1.31
N LEU A 48 5.42 54.23 -1.94
CA LEU A 48 6.60 55.06 -2.20
C LEU A 48 6.52 55.82 -3.54
N GLY A 49 5.45 55.62 -4.32
CA GLY A 49 5.30 56.15 -5.67
C GLY A 49 3.90 56.69 -5.95
N VAL A 50 3.45 57.70 -5.19
CA VAL A 50 2.52 58.73 -5.66
C VAL A 50 2.88 60.07 -4.98
N SER A 51 3.87 60.74 -5.57
CA SER A 51 3.89 62.19 -5.76
C SER A 51 4.46 62.37 -7.16
N THR A 52 3.65 62.04 -8.17
CA THR A 52 3.86 62.55 -9.52
C THR A 52 3.47 64.01 -9.46
N GLY A 53 4.46 64.88 -9.61
CA GLY A 53 4.38 66.30 -9.33
C GLY A 53 3.25 67.00 -10.07
N GLU A 54 2.42 67.71 -9.29
CA GLU A 54 1.54 68.77 -9.74
C GLU A 54 1.00 69.49 -8.49
N ASP A 55 1.87 70.10 -7.68
CA ASP A 55 1.41 71.02 -6.61
C ASP A 55 2.55 71.94 -6.08
N SER A 56 3.45 72.36 -6.97
CA SER A 56 4.43 73.41 -6.68
C SER A 56 4.08 74.71 -7.40
N ALA A 57 2.86 75.21 -7.21
CA ALA A 57 2.45 76.54 -7.67
C ALA A 57 1.18 77.05 -6.98
N ARG A 58 1.26 77.37 -5.68
CA ARG A 58 0.46 78.45 -5.07
C ARG A 58 0.83 78.67 -3.61
N LEU A 59 1.21 79.91 -3.33
CA LEU A 59 1.21 80.64 -2.05
C LEU A 59 2.60 81.20 -1.67
N GLU A 60 3.15 82.03 -2.55
CA GLU A 60 3.73 83.29 -2.10
C GLU A 60 2.58 84.25 -1.76
N THR A 61 2.50 84.66 -0.50
CA THR A 61 2.19 86.01 0.01
C THR A 61 1.54 85.90 1.38
N MET A 62 2.28 86.22 2.44
CA MET A 62 1.88 87.19 3.47
C MET A 62 2.96 87.28 4.56
N ASN A 63 3.60 88.44 4.62
CA ASN A 63 4.38 88.92 5.75
C ASN A 63 3.46 89.14 6.96
N GLY A 64 3.95 88.82 8.15
CA GLY A 64 3.32 89.20 9.42
C GLY A 64 4.07 88.64 10.62
N SER A 65 4.72 89.54 11.34
CA SER A 65 5.40 89.38 12.63
C SER A 65 4.63 88.58 13.68
N ASP A 66 5.32 87.71 14.44
CA ASP A 66 5.49 87.89 15.88
C ASP A 66 6.29 86.74 16.53
N ASP A 67 7.21 87.14 17.41
CA ASP A 67 7.96 86.31 18.34
C ASP A 67 7.04 85.43 19.20
N LYS A 68 7.37 84.13 19.29
CA LYS A 68 7.25 83.33 20.52
C LYS A 68 7.99 81.99 20.42
N LYS A 69 9.00 81.86 21.28
CA LYS A 69 9.63 80.60 21.72
C LYS A 69 8.60 79.51 22.01
N PHE A 70 8.79 78.35 21.41
CA PHE A 70 8.39 77.05 21.95
C PHE A 70 9.48 76.03 21.59
N ASP A 71 10.31 75.69 22.59
CA ASP A 71 11.00 74.41 22.63
C ASP A 71 9.94 73.35 22.96
N ASP A 72 9.70 72.41 22.04
CA ASP A 72 9.34 70.99 22.30
C ASP A 72 8.77 70.37 21.00
N ASP A 73 9.63 70.11 20.02
CA ASP A 73 9.32 69.18 18.93
C ASP A 73 9.90 67.80 19.27
N PRO A 74 9.09 66.72 19.36
CA PRO A 74 9.63 65.38 19.51
C PRO A 74 10.31 64.97 18.20
N PRO A 75 11.40 64.19 18.22
CA PRO A 75 12.07 63.81 16.99
C PRO A 75 11.11 62.91 16.19
N THR A 76 10.67 63.41 15.04
CA THR A 76 10.00 62.64 13.99
C THR A 76 10.98 61.59 13.47
N ARG A 77 11.12 60.48 14.20
CA ARG A 77 11.74 59.27 13.68
C ARG A 77 10.85 58.78 12.56
N SER A 78 11.35 58.88 11.32
CA SER A 78 10.84 58.07 10.22
C SER A 78 10.73 56.62 10.72
N THR A 79 9.52 56.11 10.83
CA THR A 79 9.22 54.74 11.27
C THR A 79 9.60 53.77 10.17
N GLY A 80 10.91 53.60 9.96
CA GLY A 80 11.45 52.58 9.06
C GLY A 80 10.96 51.22 9.52
N PHE A 81 10.21 50.52 8.67
CA PHE A 81 9.76 49.15 8.91
C PHE A 81 10.97 48.24 9.23
N ASN A 82 10.89 47.49 10.33
CA ASN A 82 11.97 46.63 10.80
C ASN A 82 12.05 45.34 9.95
N TRP A 83 12.70 45.43 8.79
CA TRP A 83 12.88 44.31 7.85
C TRP A 83 13.58 43.10 8.47
N ARG A 84 14.62 43.32 9.29
CA ARG A 84 15.32 42.22 9.96
C ARG A 84 14.40 41.47 10.91
N GLY A 85 13.63 42.19 11.72
CA GLY A 85 12.64 41.59 12.62
C GLY A 85 11.52 40.87 11.88
N PHE A 86 11.04 41.44 10.77
CA PHE A 86 10.03 40.82 9.92
C PHE A 86 10.54 39.53 9.27
N ILE A 87 11.75 39.53 8.70
CA ILE A 87 12.36 38.34 8.10
C ILE A 87 12.57 37.24 9.15
N ILE A 88 13.04 37.59 10.35
CA ILE A 88 13.21 36.61 11.44
C ILE A 88 11.85 36.03 11.85
N PHE A 89 10.86 36.89 12.10
CA PHE A 89 9.49 36.46 12.42
C PHE A 89 8.93 35.53 11.33
N TYR A 90 9.13 35.90 10.07
CA TYR A 90 8.71 35.12 8.91
C TYR A 90 9.37 33.74 8.87
N LEU A 91 10.71 33.65 9.00
CA LEU A 91 11.43 32.38 8.98
C LEU A 91 11.01 31.46 10.12
N VAL A 92 10.72 32.01 11.30
CA VAL A 92 10.20 31.24 12.43
C VAL A 92 8.83 30.66 12.10
N TRP A 93 7.93 31.41 11.48
CA TRP A 93 6.61 30.91 11.09
C TRP A 93 6.66 29.83 10.00
N VAL A 94 7.57 29.96 9.03
CA VAL A 94 7.85 28.89 8.06
C VAL A 94 8.19 27.58 8.79
N ALA A 95 9.10 27.65 9.76
CA ALA A 95 9.51 26.48 10.53
C ALA A 95 8.36 25.88 11.36
N VAL A 96 7.53 26.73 12.00
CA VAL A 96 6.36 26.28 12.77
C VAL A 96 5.35 25.57 11.88
N PHE A 97 4.99 26.15 10.74
CA PHE A 97 4.04 25.52 9.81
C PHE A 97 4.60 24.24 9.19
N ALA A 98 5.91 24.19 8.90
CA ALA A 98 6.57 22.99 8.42
C ALA A 98 6.47 21.83 9.44
N VAL A 99 6.77 22.09 10.71
CA VAL A 99 6.64 21.08 11.77
C VAL A 99 5.18 20.65 11.93
N ALA A 100 4.24 21.60 11.98
CA ALA A 100 2.82 21.29 12.09
C ALA A 100 2.32 20.44 10.92
N TRP A 101 2.77 20.74 9.69
CA TRP A 101 2.46 19.95 8.50
C TRP A 101 2.94 18.51 8.64
N VAL A 102 4.20 18.29 9.05
CA VAL A 102 4.74 16.94 9.26
C VAL A 102 3.93 16.18 10.31
N LEU A 103 3.61 16.83 11.44
CA LEU A 103 2.79 16.22 12.50
C LEU A 103 1.39 15.82 11.99
N MET A 104 0.78 16.66 11.15
CA MET A 104 -0.50 16.33 10.50
C MET A 104 -0.36 15.15 9.53
N MET A 105 0.69 15.12 8.71
CA MET A 105 0.93 14.02 7.77
C MET A 105 1.13 12.70 8.52
N LEU A 106 1.78 12.70 9.68
CA LEU A 106 1.89 11.50 10.52
C LEU A 106 0.51 10.96 10.91
N CYS A 107 -0.47 11.83 11.21
CA CYS A 107 -1.84 11.41 11.45
C CYS A 107 -2.51 10.88 10.18
N VAL A 108 -2.38 11.60 9.06
CA VAL A 108 -3.01 11.24 7.78
C VAL A 108 -2.58 9.83 7.32
N TRP A 109 -1.31 9.47 7.49
CA TRP A 109 -0.73 8.16 7.17
C TRP A 109 -0.86 7.11 8.28
N ARG A 110 -1.62 7.38 9.35
CA ARG A 110 -1.78 6.51 10.53
C ARG A 110 -0.50 6.23 11.31
N ALA A 111 0.63 6.86 10.97
CA ALA A 111 1.87 6.81 11.73
C ALA A 111 1.71 7.37 13.16
N TRP A 112 0.68 8.19 13.39
CA TRP A 112 0.37 8.73 14.72
C TRP A 112 -1.15 8.82 14.98
N PRO A 113 -1.67 8.41 16.16
CA PRO A 113 -3.10 8.45 16.43
C PRO A 113 -3.66 9.87 16.42
N ILE A 114 -4.81 10.08 15.77
CA ILE A 114 -5.49 11.38 15.69
C ILE A 114 -5.75 11.99 17.07
N GLY A 115 -6.15 11.15 18.04
CA GLY A 115 -6.48 11.57 19.41
C GLY A 115 -5.31 12.21 20.16
N ALA A 116 -4.07 11.91 19.78
CA ALA A 116 -2.87 12.55 20.32
C ALA A 116 -2.31 13.60 19.36
N GLY A 117 -2.23 13.29 18.07
CA GLY A 117 -1.55 14.12 17.09
C GLY A 117 -2.24 15.45 16.81
N ILE A 118 -3.58 15.51 16.76
CA ILE A 118 -4.29 16.80 16.59
C ILE A 118 -4.04 17.71 17.81
N PRO A 119 -4.29 17.28 19.07
CA PRO A 119 -4.03 18.13 20.23
C PRO A 119 -2.57 18.60 20.34
N VAL A 120 -1.60 17.73 20.08
CA VAL A 120 -0.18 18.11 20.13
C VAL A 120 0.16 19.13 19.05
N THR A 121 -0.34 18.95 17.82
CA THR A 121 -0.12 19.90 16.73
C THR A 121 -0.75 21.25 17.04
N LEU A 122 -2.00 21.26 17.53
CA LEU A 122 -2.67 22.50 17.94
C LEU A 122 -1.94 23.20 19.08
N LEU A 123 -1.49 22.46 20.10
CA LEU A 123 -0.72 23.00 21.22
C LEU A 123 0.62 23.59 20.76
N PHE A 124 1.33 22.90 19.84
CA PHE A 124 2.59 23.36 19.28
C PHE A 124 2.42 24.69 18.54
N VAL A 125 1.46 24.77 17.61
CA VAL A 125 1.23 25.99 16.84
C VAL A 125 0.68 27.11 17.71
N TRP A 126 -0.20 26.79 18.67
CA TRP A 126 -0.73 27.76 19.63
C TRP A 126 0.38 28.34 20.52
N THR A 127 1.27 27.50 21.04
CA THR A 127 2.41 27.94 21.86
C THR A 127 3.33 28.86 21.07
N ALA A 128 3.68 28.46 19.83
CA ALA A 128 4.46 29.31 18.93
C ALA A 128 3.76 30.65 18.66
N TRP A 129 2.45 30.62 18.44
CA TRP A 129 1.66 31.82 18.18
C TRP A 129 1.64 32.79 19.37
N VAL A 130 1.40 32.29 20.57
CA VAL A 130 1.35 33.08 21.80
C VAL A 130 2.70 33.76 22.09
N ILE A 131 3.80 33.08 21.80
CA ILE A 131 5.16 33.61 21.98
C ILE A 131 5.46 34.70 20.94
N LEU A 132 5.02 34.52 19.69
CA LEU A 132 5.41 35.36 18.56
C LEU A 132 4.47 36.55 18.32
N ILE A 133 3.30 36.60 18.98
CA ILE A 133 2.34 37.68 18.75
C ILE A 133 2.94 39.06 19.11
N PRO A 134 2.86 40.06 18.22
CA PRO A 134 3.38 41.40 18.50
C PRO A 134 2.80 41.96 19.80
N THR A 135 3.65 42.48 20.69
CA THR A 135 3.20 43.28 21.83
C THR A 135 2.53 44.55 21.32
N PRO A 136 1.31 44.89 21.77
CA PRO A 136 0.70 46.19 21.48
C PRO A 136 1.66 47.34 21.79
N ALA A 137 1.70 48.36 20.94
CA ALA A 137 2.61 49.51 21.08
C ALA A 137 2.45 50.27 22.42
N THR A 138 1.32 50.06 23.10
CA THR A 138 1.01 50.60 24.43
C THR A 138 1.73 49.90 25.58
N ILE A 139 2.40 48.77 25.34
CA ILE A 139 3.15 48.01 26.34
C ILE A 139 4.66 48.23 26.13
N ARG A 140 5.26 49.12 26.95
CA ARG A 140 6.71 49.38 26.91
C ARG A 140 7.47 48.36 27.75
N VAL A 141 8.29 47.52 27.11
CA VAL A 141 9.30 46.69 27.79
C VAL A 141 10.63 47.47 27.78
N PRO A 142 11.24 47.78 28.94
CA PRO A 142 12.50 48.51 29.00
C PRO A 142 13.63 47.80 28.23
N ARG A 143 14.40 48.54 27.42
CA ARG A 143 15.52 48.00 26.63
C ARG A 143 16.71 47.51 27.46
N THR A 144 16.71 47.77 28.77
CA THR A 144 17.79 47.46 29.72
C THR A 144 17.77 46.01 30.23
N HIS A 145 16.74 45.23 29.90
CA HIS A 145 16.59 43.84 30.34
C HIS A 145 17.46 42.86 29.54
N THR A 146 18.00 41.84 30.24
CA THR A 146 18.70 40.72 29.59
C THR A 146 17.77 39.96 28.64
N LEU A 147 18.30 39.10 27.78
CA LEU A 147 17.48 38.32 26.84
C LEU A 147 16.49 37.40 27.59
N GLY A 148 16.91 36.83 28.73
CA GLY A 148 16.06 36.04 29.62
C GLY A 148 14.97 36.86 30.31
N ASP A 149 15.30 38.06 30.79
CA ASP A 149 14.30 38.95 31.41
C ASP A 149 13.22 39.42 30.42
N ARG A 150 13.62 39.71 29.18
CA ARG A 150 12.69 40.05 28.10
C ARG A 150 11.76 38.89 27.75
N PHE A 151 12.27 37.66 27.79
CA PHE A 151 11.48 36.45 27.60
C PHE A 151 10.45 36.30 28.72
N VAL A 152 10.87 36.36 29.99
CA VAL A 152 9.96 36.26 31.16
C VAL A 152 8.90 37.35 31.16
N GLN A 153 9.25 38.60 30.82
CA GLN A 153 8.26 39.67 30.69
C GLN A 153 7.26 39.41 29.55
N HIS A 154 7.70 38.83 28.44
CA HIS A 154 6.80 38.48 27.33
C HIS A 154 5.70 37.51 27.78
N PHE A 155 6.05 36.49 28.59
CA PHE A 155 5.09 35.55 29.14
C PHE A 155 4.09 36.20 30.09
N LYS A 156 4.55 37.09 30.98
CA LYS A 156 3.68 37.83 31.91
C LYS A 156 2.66 38.71 31.19
N LEU A 157 2.93 39.11 29.95
CA LEU A 157 2.07 39.98 29.16
C LEU A 157 0.99 39.22 28.37
N ILE A 158 1.09 37.89 28.23
CA ILE A 158 0.17 37.06 27.44
C ILE A 158 -1.32 37.31 27.81
N PRO A 159 -1.73 37.27 29.10
CA PRO A 159 -3.13 37.50 29.46
C PRO A 159 -3.62 38.89 29.03
N LYS A 160 -2.75 39.90 29.13
CA LYS A 160 -3.05 41.27 28.71
C LYS A 160 -3.15 41.40 27.18
N LYS A 161 -2.34 40.67 26.42
CA LYS A 161 -2.45 40.64 24.94
C LYS A 161 -3.78 40.03 24.50
N ILE A 162 -4.19 38.93 25.14
CA ILE A 162 -5.46 38.25 24.86
C ILE A 162 -6.65 39.19 25.10
N THR A 163 -6.68 39.85 26.26
CA THR A 163 -7.79 40.75 26.61
C THR A 163 -7.85 42.00 25.73
N MET A 164 -6.70 42.47 25.22
CA MET A 164 -6.63 43.62 24.32
C MET A 164 -6.99 43.28 22.86
N GLN A 165 -6.86 42.02 22.44
CA GLN A 165 -7.09 41.59 21.05
C GLN A 165 -7.91 40.28 20.96
N PRO A 166 -9.11 40.21 21.57
CA PRO A 166 -9.87 38.97 21.68
C PRO A 166 -10.30 38.41 20.31
N LEU A 167 -10.73 39.28 19.39
CA LEU A 167 -11.14 38.87 18.04
C LEU A 167 -10.00 38.26 17.23
N LEU A 168 -8.79 38.80 17.35
CA LEU A 168 -7.61 38.25 16.69
C LEU A 168 -7.28 36.86 17.26
N PHE A 169 -7.37 36.70 18.56
CA PHE A 169 -7.09 35.43 19.25
C PHE A 169 -8.09 34.34 18.87
N VAL A 170 -9.38 34.65 18.86
CA VAL A 170 -10.43 33.73 18.43
C VAL A 170 -10.27 33.39 16.95
N SER A 171 -10.01 34.37 16.09
CA SER A 171 -9.86 34.14 14.64
C SER A 171 -8.67 33.23 14.33
N VAL A 172 -7.53 33.41 15.01
CA VAL A 172 -6.37 32.54 14.83
C VAL A 172 -6.64 31.15 15.37
N LEU A 173 -7.29 31.00 16.53
CA LEU A 173 -7.67 29.69 17.06
C LEU A 173 -8.57 28.93 16.09
N ILE A 174 -9.57 29.59 15.51
CA ILE A 174 -10.44 29.00 14.47
C ILE A 174 -9.61 28.63 13.23
N GLY A 175 -8.77 29.54 12.74
CA GLY A 175 -7.91 29.27 11.59
C GLY A 175 -6.96 28.08 11.80
N LEU A 176 -6.37 27.96 12.99
CA LEU A 176 -5.51 26.84 13.37
C LEU A 176 -6.29 25.54 13.48
N PHE A 177 -7.48 25.59 14.09
CA PHE A 177 -8.36 24.44 14.15
C PHE A 177 -8.71 23.96 12.74
N LEU A 178 -9.14 24.84 11.84
CA LEU A 178 -9.46 24.49 10.46
C LEU A 178 -8.23 23.96 9.70
N PHE A 179 -7.06 24.59 9.86
CA PHE A 179 -5.82 24.20 9.19
C PHE A 179 -5.35 22.80 9.62
N VAL A 180 -5.47 22.45 10.90
CA VAL A 180 -5.04 21.13 11.41
C VAL A 180 -6.14 20.09 11.22
N PHE A 181 -7.37 20.39 11.65
CA PHE A 181 -8.44 19.42 11.73
C PHE A 181 -8.93 18.97 10.36
N ILE A 182 -9.19 19.90 9.43
CA ILE A 182 -9.78 19.57 8.13
C ILE A 182 -8.88 18.61 7.34
N PRO A 183 -7.58 18.91 7.09
CA PRO A 183 -6.74 18.01 6.31
C PRO A 183 -6.52 16.67 6.99
N VAL A 184 -6.39 16.64 8.32
CA VAL A 184 -6.27 15.37 9.05
C VAL A 184 -7.55 14.56 8.94
N TYR A 185 -8.72 15.16 9.16
CA TYR A 185 -10.01 14.46 9.10
C TYR A 185 -10.30 13.90 7.70
N PHE A 186 -10.16 14.73 6.66
CA PHE A 186 -10.45 14.31 5.29
C PHE A 186 -9.33 13.46 4.67
N GLY A 187 -8.09 13.61 5.14
CA GLY A 187 -6.93 12.85 4.68
C GLY A 187 -6.76 11.49 5.37
N TYR A 188 -7.26 11.34 6.59
CA TYR A 188 -6.96 10.18 7.45
C TYR A 188 -7.17 8.83 6.76
N GLY A 189 -6.21 7.93 6.99
CA GLY A 189 -6.21 6.60 6.38
C GLY A 189 -6.02 6.69 4.88
N VAL A 190 -5.09 7.52 4.41
CA VAL A 190 -4.82 7.58 2.97
C VAL A 190 -4.46 6.19 2.43
N CYS A 191 -4.96 5.87 1.24
CA CYS A 191 -4.61 4.70 0.45
C CYS A 191 -4.13 5.21 -0.91
N VAL A 192 -2.96 4.74 -1.34
CA VAL A 192 -2.38 5.06 -2.64
C VAL A 192 -2.17 3.76 -3.40
N SER A 193 -3.01 3.55 -4.41
CA SER A 193 -2.86 2.47 -5.39
C SER A 193 -1.97 2.95 -6.53
N LEU A 194 -1.27 2.01 -7.17
CA LEU A 194 -0.32 2.31 -8.25
C LEU A 194 -0.82 1.92 -9.64
N ASP A 195 -1.61 0.85 -9.75
CA ASP A 195 -2.08 0.36 -11.04
C ASP A 195 -3.58 -0.02 -10.99
N PRO A 196 -4.48 0.92 -11.36
CA PRO A 196 -4.21 2.31 -11.75
C PRO A 196 -3.85 3.21 -10.55
N VAL A 197 -3.16 4.33 -10.81
CA VAL A 197 -2.87 5.32 -9.76
C VAL A 197 -4.17 5.96 -9.28
N ASN A 198 -4.53 5.71 -8.01
CA ASN A 198 -5.68 6.33 -7.37
C ASN A 198 -5.39 6.59 -5.88
N VAL A 199 -5.92 7.70 -5.37
CA VAL A 199 -5.77 8.11 -3.96
C VAL A 199 -7.13 8.18 -3.31
N THR A 200 -7.33 7.40 -2.26
CA THR A 200 -8.56 7.44 -1.45
C THR A 200 -8.23 7.66 0.01
N THR A 201 -9.19 8.16 0.78
CA THR A 201 -9.07 8.36 2.23
C THR A 201 -10.19 7.62 2.93
N LYS A 202 -10.13 7.49 4.24
CA LYS A 202 -11.22 6.85 4.99
C LYS A 202 -12.55 7.56 4.73
N TYR A 203 -12.51 8.89 4.63
CA TYR A 203 -13.69 9.70 4.29
C TYR A 203 -14.22 9.37 2.89
N SER A 204 -13.39 9.43 1.84
CA SER A 204 -13.89 9.16 0.49
C SER A 204 -14.35 7.71 0.32
N ARG A 205 -13.62 6.75 0.90
CA ARG A 205 -14.03 5.33 0.89
C ARG A 205 -15.38 5.12 1.53
N SER A 206 -15.74 5.82 2.62
CA SER A 206 -17.07 5.70 3.25
C SER A 206 -18.24 6.13 2.35
N ARG A 207 -17.97 6.81 1.23
CA ARG A 207 -18.98 7.30 0.27
C ARG A 207 -19.00 6.54 -1.05
N LEU A 208 -18.03 5.66 -1.26
CA LEU A 208 -17.96 4.78 -2.43
C LEU A 208 -18.73 3.48 -2.15
N HIS A 209 -18.82 2.60 -3.15
CA HIS A 209 -19.34 1.23 -2.99
C HIS A 209 -18.68 0.55 -1.79
N GLN A 210 -19.44 -0.11 -0.92
CA GLN A 210 -18.88 -0.81 0.23
C GLN A 210 -18.86 -2.30 -0.05
N TYR A 211 -17.70 -2.92 0.17
CA TYR A 211 -17.54 -4.37 0.11
C TYR A 211 -17.82 -4.95 1.49
N CYS A 212 -18.41 -6.16 1.52
CA CYS A 212 -18.55 -6.95 2.75
C CYS A 212 -19.26 -6.22 3.92
N VAL A 213 -20.39 -5.54 3.65
CA VAL A 213 -21.18 -4.81 4.67
C VAL A 213 -22.50 -5.48 5.06
N THR A 214 -22.88 -6.54 4.36
CA THR A 214 -24.08 -7.32 4.67
C THR A 214 -23.71 -8.57 5.47
N PRO A 215 -24.56 -9.04 6.40
CA PRO A 215 -24.38 -10.33 7.05
C PRO A 215 -24.24 -11.48 6.04
N GLY A 216 -23.48 -12.51 6.43
CA GLY A 216 -23.19 -13.66 5.58
C GLY A 216 -21.84 -13.58 4.85
N VAL A 217 -21.70 -14.41 3.83
CA VAL A 217 -20.46 -14.55 3.05
C VAL A 217 -20.40 -13.50 1.95
N CYS A 218 -19.35 -12.69 1.96
CA CYS A 218 -19.12 -11.63 0.98
C CYS A 218 -18.13 -12.03 -0.12
N HIS A 219 -17.15 -12.89 0.17
CA HIS A 219 -16.25 -13.46 -0.85
C HIS A 219 -16.10 -14.96 -0.64
N THR A 220 -15.90 -15.71 -1.72
CA THR A 220 -15.61 -17.15 -1.68
C THR A 220 -14.64 -17.52 -2.80
N HIS A 221 -13.39 -17.83 -2.46
CA HIS A 221 -12.35 -18.19 -3.42
C HIS A 221 -11.53 -19.40 -2.96
N ILE A 222 -10.76 -19.97 -3.89
CA ILE A 222 -10.04 -21.22 -3.67
C ILE A 222 -8.55 -20.99 -3.83
N THR A 223 -7.78 -21.46 -2.85
CA THR A 223 -6.32 -21.61 -2.93
C THR A 223 -5.98 -23.09 -2.95
N LEU A 224 -4.89 -23.44 -3.65
CA LEU A 224 -4.49 -24.83 -3.84
C LEU A 224 -3.45 -25.20 -2.78
N PRO A 225 -3.68 -26.21 -1.93
CA PRO A 225 -2.70 -26.66 -0.94
C PRO A 225 -1.53 -27.41 -1.60
N GLU A 226 -0.63 -27.97 -0.79
CA GLU A 226 0.53 -28.72 -1.25
C GLU A 226 0.17 -29.92 -2.14
N ASP A 227 -0.94 -30.63 -1.89
CA ASP A 227 -1.47 -31.67 -2.79
C ASP A 227 -2.88 -31.34 -3.33
N PRO A 228 -2.97 -30.52 -4.39
CA PRO A 228 -4.26 -30.13 -4.97
C PRO A 228 -4.98 -31.27 -5.72
N SER A 229 -4.40 -32.48 -5.75
CA SER A 229 -5.07 -33.67 -6.29
C SER A 229 -6.02 -34.31 -5.28
N THR A 230 -5.76 -34.14 -3.98
CA THR A 230 -6.58 -34.73 -2.91
C THR A 230 -7.05 -33.70 -1.87
N GLU A 231 -6.66 -32.44 -2.04
CA GLU A 231 -6.95 -31.38 -1.09
C GLU A 231 -7.38 -30.07 -1.78
N ALA A 232 -8.11 -29.22 -1.07
CA ALA A 232 -8.48 -27.87 -1.50
C ALA A 232 -8.73 -26.95 -0.30
N ILE A 233 -8.31 -25.69 -0.39
CA ILE A 233 -8.59 -24.68 0.64
C ILE A 233 -9.72 -23.78 0.16
N ILE A 234 -10.86 -23.83 0.83
CA ILE A 234 -11.98 -22.93 0.60
C ILE A 234 -11.85 -21.73 1.54
N ASN A 235 -11.70 -20.54 0.97
CA ASN A 235 -11.59 -19.29 1.69
C ASN A 235 -12.93 -18.55 1.60
N ILE A 236 -13.46 -18.10 2.75
CA ILE A 236 -14.62 -17.22 2.79
C ILE A 236 -14.35 -15.99 3.63
N HIS A 237 -14.85 -14.85 3.18
CA HIS A 237 -14.85 -13.60 3.97
C HIS A 237 -16.27 -13.28 4.40
N THR A 238 -16.42 -12.74 5.61
CA THR A 238 -17.71 -12.33 6.18
C THR A 238 -17.59 -10.96 6.81
N HIS A 239 -18.73 -10.26 6.94
CA HIS A 239 -18.78 -8.95 7.58
C HIS A 239 -18.32 -8.99 9.05
N GLU A 240 -18.64 -10.07 9.76
CA GLU A 240 -18.30 -10.23 11.17
C GLU A 240 -17.92 -11.68 11.45
N LEU A 241 -17.24 -11.92 12.58
CA LEU A 241 -17.00 -13.28 13.01
C LEU A 241 -18.29 -13.99 13.41
N PRO A 242 -18.37 -15.30 13.17
CA PRO A 242 -19.36 -16.13 13.83
C PRO A 242 -19.24 -15.99 15.35
N THR A 243 -20.31 -15.53 16.00
CA THR A 243 -20.38 -15.48 17.47
C THR A 243 -20.43 -16.88 18.08
N ASN A 244 -20.14 -17.01 19.38
CA ASN A 244 -20.41 -18.21 20.18
C ASN A 244 -19.67 -19.50 19.74
N GLY A 245 -18.47 -19.39 19.17
CA GLY A 245 -17.64 -20.55 18.82
C GLY A 245 -18.16 -21.35 17.61
N ILE A 246 -19.06 -20.77 16.81
CA ILE A 246 -19.50 -21.35 15.54
C ILE A 246 -18.31 -21.37 14.58
N LEU A 247 -17.98 -22.55 14.06
CA LEU A 247 -16.90 -22.69 13.09
C LEU A 247 -17.43 -22.46 11.66
N PRO A 248 -16.63 -21.82 10.78
CA PRO A 248 -16.94 -21.77 9.37
C PRO A 248 -16.97 -23.20 8.83
N THR A 249 -17.93 -23.50 7.96
CA THR A 249 -18.22 -24.84 7.50
C THR A 249 -18.45 -24.84 5.99
N VAL A 250 -17.90 -25.85 5.32
CA VAL A 250 -18.18 -26.17 3.92
C VAL A 250 -18.99 -27.45 3.89
N PHE A 251 -20.12 -27.43 3.19
CA PHE A 251 -20.87 -28.60 2.78
C PHE A 251 -20.53 -28.92 1.33
N PHE A 252 -20.17 -30.16 1.02
CA PHE A 252 -19.68 -30.52 -0.32
C PHE A 252 -20.03 -31.95 -0.74
N ASP A 253 -20.12 -32.15 -2.06
CA ASP A 253 -20.52 -33.40 -2.68
C ASP A 253 -20.00 -33.48 -4.14
N THR A 254 -20.01 -34.66 -4.74
CA THR A 254 -19.67 -34.85 -6.17
C THR A 254 -20.88 -34.64 -7.09
N VAL A 255 -22.06 -34.38 -6.51
CA VAL A 255 -23.30 -34.08 -7.20
C VAL A 255 -23.79 -32.68 -6.81
N SER A 256 -24.31 -31.92 -7.78
CA SER A 256 -24.92 -30.61 -7.54
C SER A 256 -26.25 -30.76 -6.79
N HIS A 257 -26.44 -29.92 -5.79
CA HIS A 257 -27.68 -29.81 -5.02
C HIS A 257 -28.40 -28.47 -5.24
N GLY A 258 -27.77 -27.54 -5.96
CA GLY A 258 -28.32 -26.22 -6.29
C GLY A 258 -28.76 -25.45 -5.05
N ASN A 259 -30.08 -25.20 -4.94
CA ASN A 259 -30.68 -24.47 -3.82
C ASN A 259 -31.29 -25.39 -2.74
N ALA A 260 -31.00 -26.69 -2.77
CA ALA A 260 -31.48 -27.62 -1.75
C ALA A 260 -30.90 -27.30 -0.35
N SER A 261 -31.43 -28.00 0.65
CA SER A 261 -30.96 -27.88 2.03
C SER A 261 -29.47 -28.24 2.15
N LEU A 262 -28.75 -27.58 3.06
CA LEU A 262 -27.35 -27.92 3.37
C LEU A 262 -27.18 -29.37 3.82
N ALA A 263 -28.23 -29.99 4.38
CA ALA A 263 -28.24 -31.39 4.77
C ALA A 263 -28.23 -32.38 3.59
N SER A 264 -28.43 -31.91 2.36
CA SER A 264 -28.42 -32.75 1.16
C SER A 264 -27.01 -33.14 0.71
N TYR A 265 -25.98 -32.37 1.08
CA TYR A 265 -24.59 -32.69 0.76
C TYR A 265 -24.10 -33.85 1.63
N ALA A 266 -23.45 -34.84 1.00
CA ALA A 266 -22.94 -36.01 1.71
C ALA A 266 -21.80 -35.69 2.69
N ASN A 267 -21.02 -34.64 2.45
CA ASN A 267 -19.82 -34.32 3.23
C ASN A 267 -19.86 -32.91 3.81
N ARG A 268 -19.13 -32.71 4.90
CA ARG A 268 -18.86 -31.40 5.47
C ARG A 268 -17.49 -31.32 6.12
N ALA A 269 -16.89 -30.14 6.14
CA ALA A 269 -15.66 -29.83 6.83
C ALA A 269 -15.77 -28.48 7.56
N SER A 270 -15.14 -28.37 8.73
CA SER A 270 -15.08 -27.12 9.51
C SER A 270 -13.68 -26.52 9.44
N GLY A 271 -13.60 -25.20 9.42
CA GLY A 271 -12.34 -24.46 9.31
C GLY A 271 -12.01 -23.59 10.52
N ARG A 272 -11.06 -22.69 10.30
CA ARG A 272 -10.62 -21.68 11.28
C ARG A 272 -11.00 -20.28 10.83
N SER A 273 -11.08 -19.37 11.79
CA SER A 273 -11.44 -17.97 11.57
C SER A 273 -10.38 -17.04 12.12
N TRP A 274 -10.22 -15.89 11.48
CA TRP A 274 -9.36 -14.79 11.88
C TRP A 274 -10.12 -13.47 11.80
N ILE A 275 -9.94 -12.58 12.78
CA ILE A 275 -10.49 -11.22 12.72
C ILE A 275 -9.47 -10.34 12.02
N GLU A 276 -9.84 -9.86 10.84
CA GLU A 276 -9.09 -8.78 10.23
C GLU A 276 -9.50 -7.45 10.85
N THR A 277 -8.53 -6.76 11.45
CA THR A 277 -8.72 -5.45 12.10
C THR A 277 -8.07 -4.31 11.32
N ASN A 278 -7.29 -4.64 10.29
CA ASN A 278 -6.57 -3.67 9.47
C ASN A 278 -7.41 -3.06 8.33
N CYS A 279 -8.74 -3.20 8.35
CA CYS A 279 -9.67 -2.66 7.34
C CYS A 279 -10.31 -1.31 7.76
N ASP A 280 -9.52 -0.36 8.27
CA ASP A 280 -9.99 0.99 8.70
C ASP A 280 -11.12 1.01 9.73
N GLY A 281 -11.19 -0.01 10.58
CA GLY A 281 -12.23 -0.16 11.60
C GLY A 281 -13.47 -0.90 11.11
N LEU A 282 -13.48 -1.39 9.87
CA LEU A 282 -14.35 -2.51 9.52
C LEU A 282 -13.83 -3.75 10.22
N GLN A 283 -14.68 -4.39 11.01
CA GLN A 283 -14.44 -5.78 11.40
C GLN A 283 -14.70 -6.64 10.18
N ARG A 284 -13.92 -7.71 10.04
CA ARG A 284 -14.09 -8.68 8.96
C ARG A 284 -13.64 -10.05 9.42
N GLY A 285 -14.45 -11.06 9.16
CA GLY A 285 -14.07 -12.46 9.33
C GLY A 285 -13.35 -12.98 8.10
N ILE A 286 -12.18 -13.56 8.31
CA ILE A 286 -11.43 -14.31 7.29
C ILE A 286 -11.43 -15.76 7.71
N HIS A 287 -11.87 -16.66 6.84
CA HIS A 287 -12.07 -18.06 7.19
C HIS A 287 -11.39 -18.99 6.19
N TRP A 288 -10.76 -20.04 6.72
CA TRP A 288 -10.03 -21.05 5.94
C TRP A 288 -10.57 -22.43 6.29
N ILE A 289 -11.13 -23.12 5.31
CA ILE A 289 -11.66 -24.46 5.46
C ILE A 289 -10.84 -25.40 4.58
N ASP A 290 -10.17 -26.35 5.22
CA ASP A 290 -9.36 -27.37 4.56
C ASP A 290 -10.23 -28.58 4.19
N LEU A 291 -10.27 -28.92 2.91
CA LEU A 291 -10.90 -30.13 2.40
C LEU A 291 -9.81 -31.13 2.07
N SER A 292 -9.85 -32.30 2.69
CA SER A 292 -8.86 -33.37 2.49
C SER A 292 -9.51 -34.69 2.11
N ASN A 293 -8.71 -35.68 1.72
CA ASN A 293 -9.16 -37.00 1.26
C ASN A 293 -10.12 -36.93 0.07
N LEU A 294 -9.97 -35.92 -0.80
CA LEU A 294 -10.73 -35.79 -2.03
C LEU A 294 -10.22 -36.80 -3.06
N THR A 295 -11.11 -37.20 -3.97
CA THR A 295 -10.74 -38.06 -5.09
C THR A 295 -10.07 -37.21 -6.17
N PRO A 296 -8.89 -37.61 -6.72
CA PRO A 296 -8.28 -36.89 -7.84
C PRO A 296 -9.16 -36.78 -9.07
N ASN A 297 -8.93 -35.74 -9.88
CA ASN A 297 -9.66 -35.47 -11.13
C ASN A 297 -11.20 -35.44 -10.99
N THR A 298 -11.71 -34.97 -9.85
CA THR A 298 -13.14 -35.04 -9.49
C THR A 298 -13.71 -33.64 -9.27
N VAL A 299 -14.91 -33.40 -9.80
CA VAL A 299 -15.65 -32.16 -9.57
C VAL A 299 -16.38 -32.26 -8.23
N TYR A 300 -16.25 -31.23 -7.41
CA TYR A 300 -16.94 -31.08 -6.14
C TYR A 300 -17.78 -29.81 -6.14
N TYR A 301 -19.06 -29.96 -5.83
CA TYR A 301 -20.00 -28.88 -5.59
C TYR A 301 -20.01 -28.55 -4.11
N PHE A 302 -20.06 -27.27 -3.75
CA PHE A 302 -19.98 -26.85 -2.36
C PHE A 302 -20.74 -25.56 -2.06
N ARG A 303 -21.14 -25.42 -0.80
CA ARG A 303 -21.59 -24.17 -0.17
C ARG A 303 -20.79 -23.95 1.10
N ALA A 304 -20.27 -22.73 1.27
CA ALA A 304 -19.41 -22.36 2.38
C ALA A 304 -20.05 -21.22 3.18
N GLY A 305 -19.99 -21.28 4.51
CA GLY A 305 -20.65 -20.31 5.38
C GLY A 305 -20.45 -20.63 6.86
N TYR A 306 -21.37 -20.18 7.69
CA TYR A 306 -21.34 -20.45 9.13
C TYR A 306 -22.74 -20.52 9.72
N GLY A 307 -22.87 -21.22 10.85
CA GLY A 307 -24.14 -21.35 11.57
C GLY A 307 -25.15 -22.26 10.88
N SER A 308 -26.40 -22.22 11.34
CA SER A 308 -27.50 -23.04 10.82
C SER A 308 -28.38 -22.36 9.78
N ASP A 309 -28.29 -21.03 9.66
CA ASP A 309 -29.06 -20.26 8.68
C ASP A 309 -28.41 -20.36 7.30
N ALA A 310 -29.14 -20.94 6.34
CA ALA A 310 -28.66 -21.13 4.97
C ALA A 310 -28.40 -19.81 4.22
N THR A 311 -28.93 -18.67 4.69
CA THR A 311 -28.64 -17.34 4.13
C THR A 311 -27.23 -16.84 4.46
N LEU A 312 -26.59 -17.43 5.48
CA LEU A 312 -25.20 -17.16 5.86
C LEU A 312 -24.18 -18.01 5.08
N TYR A 313 -24.63 -18.71 4.04
CA TYR A 313 -23.79 -19.52 3.16
C TYR A 313 -23.76 -18.93 1.76
N SER A 314 -22.65 -19.14 1.06
CA SER A 314 -22.51 -18.85 -0.35
C SER A 314 -23.61 -19.55 -1.18
N ARG A 315 -23.84 -19.03 -2.38
CA ARG A 315 -24.45 -19.83 -3.47
C ARG A 315 -23.62 -21.09 -3.71
N GLU A 316 -24.24 -22.13 -4.27
CA GLU A 316 -23.48 -23.31 -4.70
C GLU A 316 -22.44 -22.90 -5.73
N LYS A 317 -21.20 -23.30 -5.48
CA LYS A 317 -20.06 -23.19 -6.39
C LYS A 317 -19.50 -24.59 -6.61
N ASN A 318 -18.59 -24.74 -7.56
CA ASN A 318 -17.88 -26.00 -7.73
C ASN A 318 -16.41 -25.77 -8.11
N PHE A 319 -15.58 -26.78 -7.88
CA PHE A 319 -14.17 -26.84 -8.26
C PHE A 319 -13.81 -28.26 -8.70
N LYS A 320 -12.63 -28.44 -9.27
CA LYS A 320 -12.14 -29.74 -9.71
C LYS A 320 -10.74 -30.01 -9.13
N THR A 321 -10.56 -31.14 -8.47
CA THR A 321 -9.23 -31.58 -7.99
C THR A 321 -8.32 -31.91 -9.18
N LEU A 322 -7.00 -31.72 -9.01
CA LEU A 322 -6.06 -32.05 -10.06
C LEU A 322 -6.02 -33.57 -10.33
N PRO A 323 -5.76 -33.98 -11.58
CA PRO A 323 -5.44 -35.37 -11.85
C PRO A 323 -4.09 -35.75 -11.24
N LEU A 324 -4.01 -36.95 -10.65
CA LEU A 324 -2.77 -37.51 -10.14
C LEU A 324 -2.03 -38.32 -11.22
N ASP A 325 -2.71 -39.30 -11.82
CA ASP A 325 -2.05 -40.31 -12.67
C ASP A 325 -2.41 -40.22 -14.15
N THR A 326 -3.63 -39.80 -14.46
CA THR A 326 -4.19 -39.83 -15.81
C THR A 326 -4.75 -38.46 -16.15
N GLY A 327 -4.40 -37.96 -17.33
CA GLY A 327 -4.89 -36.67 -17.84
C GLY A 327 -3.81 -35.61 -17.99
N ASN A 328 -4.08 -34.63 -18.86
CA ASN A 328 -3.25 -33.47 -19.04
C ASN A 328 -3.62 -32.41 -17.99
N ILE A 329 -2.61 -31.72 -17.44
CA ILE A 329 -2.81 -30.56 -16.59
C ILE A 329 -2.49 -29.32 -17.41
N THR A 330 -3.51 -28.52 -17.68
CA THR A 330 -3.38 -27.19 -18.26
C THR A 330 -3.52 -26.16 -17.14
N PHE A 331 -2.64 -25.17 -17.09
CA PHE A 331 -2.74 -24.04 -16.16
C PHE A 331 -2.36 -22.75 -16.87
N ILE A 332 -2.82 -21.62 -16.35
CA ILE A 332 -2.39 -20.28 -16.79
C ILE A 332 -1.40 -19.74 -15.77
N THR A 333 -0.40 -19.01 -16.24
CA THR A 333 0.60 -18.35 -15.39
C THR A 333 0.79 -16.89 -15.76
N GLY A 334 1.04 -16.05 -14.76
CA GLY A 334 1.42 -14.65 -14.93
C GLY A 334 1.36 -13.87 -13.62
N GLY A 335 1.85 -12.65 -13.60
CA GLY A 335 1.88 -11.76 -12.44
C GLY A 335 1.66 -10.31 -12.88
N ASP A 336 1.73 -9.38 -11.93
CA ASP A 336 1.56 -7.95 -12.22
C ASP A 336 0.16 -7.69 -12.81
N LEU A 337 -0.86 -8.00 -12.03
CA LEU A 337 -2.26 -7.97 -12.46
C LEU A 337 -2.80 -6.52 -12.44
N GLY A 338 -2.74 -5.86 -11.29
CA GLY A 338 -3.39 -4.57 -11.09
C GLY A 338 -4.91 -4.65 -11.22
N LEU A 339 -5.57 -3.51 -11.17
CA LEU A 339 -7.03 -3.41 -11.29
C LEU A 339 -7.43 -2.57 -12.50
N SER A 340 -7.04 -3.01 -13.69
CA SER A 340 -7.39 -2.35 -14.96
C SER A 340 -8.44 -3.15 -15.74
N GLU A 341 -9.10 -2.50 -16.71
CA GLU A 341 -9.98 -3.21 -17.66
C GLU A 341 -9.22 -4.27 -18.49
N MET A 342 -7.90 -4.07 -18.68
CA MET A 342 -7.06 -5.07 -19.32
C MET A 342 -6.93 -6.32 -18.46
N THR A 343 -6.79 -6.16 -17.14
CA THR A 343 -6.79 -7.28 -16.19
C THR A 343 -8.06 -8.12 -16.31
N LYS A 344 -9.25 -7.48 -16.33
CA LYS A 344 -10.53 -8.20 -16.53
C LYS A 344 -10.55 -8.95 -17.85
N THR A 345 -10.13 -8.29 -18.94
CA THR A 345 -10.08 -8.90 -20.28
C THR A 345 -9.20 -10.14 -20.27
N LEU A 346 -8.01 -10.05 -19.68
CA LEU A 346 -7.06 -11.16 -19.62
C LEU A 346 -7.49 -12.27 -18.65
N MET A 347 -8.18 -11.96 -17.55
CA MET A 347 -8.85 -12.96 -16.72
C MET A 347 -9.89 -13.77 -17.52
N ILE A 348 -10.79 -13.09 -18.24
CA ILE A 348 -11.81 -13.76 -19.07
C ILE A 348 -11.14 -14.65 -20.15
N ARG A 349 -10.07 -14.15 -20.78
CA ARG A 349 -9.33 -14.92 -21.80
C ARG A 349 -8.60 -16.12 -21.20
N ALA A 350 -8.00 -15.96 -20.03
CA ALA A 350 -7.32 -17.02 -19.29
C ALA A 350 -8.31 -18.12 -18.88
N ALA A 351 -9.46 -17.73 -18.32
CA ALA A 351 -10.51 -18.67 -17.91
C ALA A 351 -11.06 -19.46 -19.10
N ALA A 352 -11.22 -18.82 -20.26
CA ALA A 352 -11.65 -19.47 -21.50
C ALA A 352 -10.67 -20.53 -22.04
N GLN A 353 -9.42 -20.57 -21.56
CA GLN A 353 -8.47 -21.65 -21.87
C GLN A 353 -8.72 -22.94 -21.07
N ASP A 354 -9.77 -22.97 -20.24
CA ASP A 354 -10.14 -24.10 -19.39
C ASP A 354 -9.00 -24.59 -18.45
N PRO A 355 -8.29 -23.69 -17.74
CA PRO A 355 -7.18 -24.12 -16.89
C PRO A 355 -7.68 -24.82 -15.63
N ALA A 356 -6.91 -25.80 -15.16
CA ALA A 356 -7.15 -26.48 -13.89
C ALA A 356 -6.89 -25.53 -12.69
N PHE A 357 -5.92 -24.63 -12.82
CA PHE A 357 -5.62 -23.58 -11.84
C PHE A 357 -4.91 -22.39 -12.50
N ALA A 358 -4.81 -21.28 -11.77
CA ALA A 358 -3.99 -20.14 -12.12
C ALA A 358 -2.77 -20.05 -11.20
N LEU A 359 -1.59 -19.87 -11.80
CA LEU A 359 -0.30 -19.68 -11.16
C LEU A 359 0.07 -18.20 -11.19
N ILE A 360 -0.09 -17.51 -10.06
CA ILE A 360 0.07 -16.06 -9.97
C ILE A 360 1.44 -15.71 -9.42
N GLY A 361 2.19 -14.92 -10.17
CA GLY A 361 3.57 -14.56 -9.92
C GLY A 361 3.82 -13.34 -9.02
N GLY A 362 2.87 -12.99 -8.15
CA GLY A 362 2.92 -11.78 -7.31
C GLY A 362 2.46 -10.50 -8.02
N ASP A 363 2.42 -9.41 -7.26
CA ASP A 363 1.86 -8.11 -7.61
C ASP A 363 0.40 -8.23 -8.09
N VAL A 364 -0.49 -8.51 -7.14
CA VAL A 364 -1.88 -8.88 -7.41
C VAL A 364 -2.76 -7.64 -7.46
N ALA A 365 -3.05 -7.04 -6.31
CA ALA A 365 -4.00 -5.93 -6.18
C ALA A 365 -3.36 -4.54 -6.13
N TYR A 366 -2.02 -4.46 -6.07
CA TYR A 366 -1.28 -3.20 -5.94
C TYR A 366 -1.69 -2.35 -4.73
N ALA A 367 -2.01 -3.01 -3.61
CA ALA A 367 -2.35 -2.39 -2.33
C ALA A 367 -1.14 -1.85 -1.56
N ASN A 368 0.08 -2.16 -2.00
CA ASN A 368 1.34 -1.56 -1.54
C ASN A 368 1.60 -1.73 -0.03
N ALA A 369 1.18 -2.86 0.55
CA ALA A 369 1.13 -3.10 1.99
C ALA A 369 0.45 -1.99 2.81
N MET A 370 -0.44 -1.20 2.20
CA MET A 370 -1.21 -0.20 2.92
C MET A 370 -2.49 -0.86 3.43
N SER A 371 -2.61 -1.01 4.76
CA SER A 371 -3.80 -1.58 5.39
C SER A 371 -5.11 -0.89 4.95
N SER A 372 -5.06 0.44 4.79
CA SER A 372 -6.16 1.28 4.27
C SER A 372 -6.56 0.98 2.82
N CYS A 373 -5.74 0.25 2.05
CA CYS A 373 -6.01 -0.17 0.68
C CYS A 373 -6.68 -1.54 0.56
N TYR A 374 -7.22 -2.11 1.65
CA TYR A 374 -7.90 -3.42 1.66
C TYR A 374 -8.98 -3.58 0.57
N ARG A 375 -9.64 -2.50 0.14
CA ARG A 375 -10.67 -2.53 -0.89
C ARG A 375 -10.17 -2.95 -2.28
N LEU A 376 -8.89 -2.77 -2.56
CA LEU A 376 -8.31 -3.24 -3.82
C LEU A 376 -8.29 -4.77 -3.85
N TRP A 377 -8.05 -5.40 -2.69
CA TRP A 377 -8.18 -6.84 -2.57
C TRP A 377 -9.64 -7.31 -2.70
N ASP A 378 -10.60 -6.55 -2.18
CA ASP A 378 -12.03 -6.85 -2.38
C ASP A 378 -12.42 -6.80 -3.86
N GLU A 379 -12.00 -5.75 -4.55
CA GLU A 379 -12.25 -5.59 -5.98
C GLU A 379 -11.58 -6.71 -6.80
N TYR A 380 -10.35 -7.09 -6.45
CA TYR A 380 -9.68 -8.24 -7.02
C TYR A 380 -10.47 -9.54 -6.83
N LEU A 381 -10.95 -9.82 -5.61
CA LEU A 381 -11.71 -11.03 -5.30
C LEU A 381 -13.04 -11.06 -6.05
N ASP A 382 -13.76 -9.94 -6.12
CA ASP A 382 -14.99 -9.82 -6.92
C ASP A 382 -14.75 -10.15 -8.39
N TRP A 383 -13.63 -9.66 -8.96
CA TRP A 383 -13.26 -9.93 -10.34
C TRP A 383 -12.84 -11.38 -10.53
N TRP A 384 -12.07 -11.93 -9.59
CA TRP A 384 -11.67 -13.33 -9.63
C TRP A 384 -12.90 -14.26 -9.62
N GLU A 385 -13.81 -14.03 -8.69
CA GLU A 385 -15.04 -14.83 -8.56
C GLU A 385 -15.99 -14.70 -9.75
N SER A 386 -15.93 -13.58 -10.46
CA SER A 386 -16.81 -13.30 -11.60
C SER A 386 -16.22 -13.74 -12.94
N TYR A 387 -14.90 -13.61 -13.12
CA TYR A 387 -14.24 -13.75 -14.43
C TYR A 387 -13.30 -14.95 -14.53
N MET A 388 -12.73 -15.42 -13.41
CA MET A 388 -11.91 -16.64 -13.38
C MET A 388 -12.77 -17.87 -13.11
N VAL A 389 -13.75 -18.06 -13.99
CA VAL A 389 -14.69 -19.19 -14.01
C VAL A 389 -14.52 -19.92 -15.33
N ALA A 390 -14.20 -21.22 -15.27
CA ALA A 390 -13.94 -21.99 -16.48
C ALA A 390 -15.24 -22.24 -17.29
N PRO A 391 -15.15 -22.72 -18.54
CA PRO A 391 -16.33 -22.91 -19.40
C PRO A 391 -17.39 -23.86 -18.83
N ASP A 392 -17.00 -24.79 -17.98
CA ASP A 392 -17.91 -25.71 -17.26
C ASP A 392 -18.54 -25.10 -15.99
N GLY A 393 -18.26 -23.83 -15.71
CA GLY A 393 -18.80 -23.09 -14.57
C GLY A 393 -18.03 -23.27 -13.27
N ARG A 394 -16.92 -24.02 -13.25
CA ARG A 394 -16.13 -24.21 -12.03
C ARG A 394 -15.29 -22.98 -11.69
N SER A 395 -15.13 -22.73 -10.40
CA SER A 395 -14.22 -21.71 -9.89
C SER A 395 -12.78 -22.15 -10.13
N ILE A 396 -11.95 -21.27 -10.71
CA ILE A 396 -10.52 -21.55 -10.93
C ILE A 396 -9.76 -21.19 -9.66
N GLY A 397 -9.06 -22.17 -9.08
CA GLY A 397 -8.23 -21.98 -7.89
C GLY A 397 -6.89 -21.30 -8.19
N GLN A 398 -6.26 -20.77 -7.14
CA GLN A 398 -5.06 -19.94 -7.22
C GLN A 398 -3.88 -20.54 -6.45
N ILE A 399 -2.70 -20.57 -7.08
CA ILE A 399 -1.40 -20.66 -6.40
C ILE A 399 -0.74 -19.29 -6.55
N LEU A 400 -0.31 -18.66 -5.46
CA LEU A 400 0.23 -17.30 -5.49
C LEU A 400 1.65 -17.23 -4.91
N ALA A 401 2.55 -16.60 -5.65
CA ALA A 401 3.79 -16.03 -5.14
C ALA A 401 3.55 -14.61 -4.62
N ILE A 402 4.42 -14.16 -3.72
CA ILE A 402 4.38 -12.79 -3.19
C ILE A 402 5.17 -11.83 -4.10
N GLY A 403 4.63 -10.64 -4.36
CA GLY A 403 5.32 -9.54 -5.04
C GLY A 403 5.66 -8.38 -4.10
N ASN A 404 6.47 -7.44 -4.58
CA ASN A 404 6.85 -6.26 -3.79
C ASN A 404 5.66 -5.33 -3.51
N HIS A 405 4.60 -5.36 -4.31
CA HIS A 405 3.39 -4.57 -4.03
C HIS A 405 2.49 -5.21 -2.97
N GLU A 406 2.62 -6.50 -2.68
CA GLU A 406 2.01 -7.11 -1.47
C GLU A 406 2.73 -6.66 -0.21
N ALA A 407 4.07 -6.69 -0.22
CA ALA A 407 4.92 -6.40 0.92
C ALA A 407 5.28 -4.91 1.10
N GLY A 408 4.87 -4.06 0.17
CA GLY A 408 5.16 -2.62 0.19
C GLY A 408 6.62 -2.27 -0.12
N GLY A 409 7.39 -3.20 -0.71
CA GLY A 409 8.81 -3.07 -1.00
C GLY A 409 9.53 -4.42 -0.98
N PHE A 410 10.84 -4.38 -0.77
CA PHE A 410 11.72 -5.55 -0.64
C PHE A 410 12.29 -5.65 0.78
N GLY A 411 12.53 -6.87 1.25
CA GLY A 411 13.06 -7.13 2.59
C GLY A 411 12.12 -6.70 3.72
N THR A 412 10.81 -6.82 3.51
CA THR A 412 9.80 -6.59 4.55
C THR A 412 9.73 -7.79 5.50
N ASP A 413 9.58 -7.59 6.81
CA ASP A 413 9.27 -8.72 7.70
C ASP A 413 7.91 -9.30 7.29
N TYR A 414 7.84 -10.60 7.02
CA TYR A 414 6.62 -11.22 6.52
C TYR A 414 5.41 -11.04 7.46
N ARG A 415 5.66 -10.81 8.77
CA ARG A 415 4.62 -10.54 9.78
C ARG A 415 4.00 -9.15 9.64
N ASP A 416 4.69 -8.22 8.99
CA ASP A 416 4.24 -6.85 8.77
C ASP A 416 3.40 -6.70 7.48
N ILE A 417 3.21 -7.79 6.73
CA ILE A 417 2.50 -7.79 5.46
C ILE A 417 0.99 -7.92 5.70
N PRO A 418 0.20 -6.87 5.41
CA PRO A 418 -1.23 -6.94 5.63
C PRO A 418 -1.91 -7.77 4.52
N HIS A 419 -2.98 -8.46 4.91
CA HIS A 419 -3.93 -9.17 4.04
C HIS A 419 -3.39 -10.38 3.28
N PHE A 420 -2.18 -10.37 2.70
CA PHE A 420 -1.74 -11.44 1.78
C PHE A 420 -1.73 -12.84 2.42
N LEU A 421 -1.01 -13.03 3.52
CA LEU A 421 -0.88 -14.34 4.20
C LEU A 421 -2.18 -14.79 4.90
N SER A 422 -3.05 -13.83 5.25
CA SER A 422 -4.35 -14.12 5.84
C SER A 422 -5.41 -14.42 4.79
N TRP A 423 -5.41 -13.77 3.63
CA TRP A 423 -6.48 -13.91 2.62
C TRP A 423 -6.16 -15.03 1.63
N PHE A 424 -4.89 -15.32 1.37
CA PHE A 424 -4.48 -16.32 0.37
C PHE A 424 -3.60 -17.43 0.95
N PRO A 425 -4.04 -18.15 2.00
CA PRO A 425 -3.24 -19.24 2.54
C PRO A 425 -3.09 -20.38 1.54
N GLN A 426 -1.86 -20.84 1.35
CA GLN A 426 -1.53 -22.03 0.57
C GLN A 426 -1.18 -23.22 1.46
N GLN A 427 -0.99 -22.99 2.76
CA GLN A 427 -0.66 -24.00 3.76
C GLN A 427 -1.40 -23.68 5.07
N LEU A 428 -2.02 -24.69 5.66
CA LEU A 428 -2.86 -24.54 6.85
C LEU A 428 -2.36 -25.33 8.08
N ASN A 429 -1.32 -26.13 7.95
CA ASN A 429 -0.71 -26.87 9.07
C ASN A 429 0.03 -25.99 10.11
N GLN A 430 0.20 -24.71 9.83
CA GLN A 430 0.90 -23.73 10.66
C GLN A 430 0.00 -22.55 11.09
N THR A 431 0.39 -21.83 12.15
CA THR A 431 -0.30 -20.59 12.56
C THR A 431 -0.10 -19.47 11.53
N LEU A 432 -0.92 -18.42 11.56
CA LEU A 432 -0.80 -17.31 10.61
C LEU A 432 0.58 -16.65 10.70
N GLU A 433 1.11 -16.50 11.91
CA GLU A 433 2.39 -15.91 12.23
C GLU A 433 3.59 -16.79 11.83
N GLU A 434 3.36 -18.07 11.53
CA GLU A 434 4.37 -19.03 11.08
C GLU A 434 4.27 -19.31 9.57
N ARG A 435 3.24 -18.78 8.87
CA ARG A 435 3.08 -19.00 7.44
C ARG A 435 4.21 -18.36 6.65
N LEU A 436 4.83 -19.18 5.80
CA LEU A 436 5.89 -18.78 4.90
C LEU A 436 5.32 -18.31 3.56
N THR A 437 6.08 -17.47 2.86
CA THR A 437 5.77 -16.93 1.52
C THR A 437 6.29 -17.81 0.38
N PHE A 438 6.87 -18.97 0.70
CA PHE A 438 7.41 -19.94 -0.23
C PHE A 438 7.00 -21.34 0.22
N HIS A 439 6.62 -22.18 -0.74
CA HIS A 439 5.99 -23.48 -0.48
C HIS A 439 5.96 -24.35 -1.75
N PRO A 440 5.95 -25.69 -1.62
CA PRO A 440 5.87 -26.60 -2.75
C PRO A 440 4.43 -27.02 -3.04
N HIS A 441 4.13 -27.31 -4.31
CA HIS A 441 2.87 -27.90 -4.75
C HIS A 441 3.11 -29.08 -5.68
N GLN A 442 2.33 -30.14 -5.48
CA GLN A 442 2.25 -31.26 -6.39
C GLN A 442 1.44 -30.92 -7.65
N VAL A 443 1.97 -31.32 -8.81
CA VAL A 443 1.32 -31.12 -10.11
C VAL A 443 1.27 -32.46 -10.83
N GLY A 444 0.24 -33.25 -10.53
CA GLY A 444 0.18 -34.66 -10.90
C GLY A 444 1.27 -35.48 -10.21
N ARG A 445 1.39 -36.77 -10.57
CA ARG A 445 2.32 -37.71 -9.94
C ARG A 445 3.80 -37.34 -10.13
N ASP A 446 4.13 -36.73 -11.25
CA ASP A 446 5.51 -36.51 -11.71
C ASP A 446 5.94 -35.04 -11.71
N GLY A 447 5.06 -34.14 -11.24
CA GLY A 447 5.30 -32.69 -11.25
C GLY A 447 5.42 -32.11 -9.85
N VAL A 448 6.36 -31.19 -9.66
CA VAL A 448 6.43 -30.30 -8.50
C VAL A 448 6.63 -28.87 -8.95
N LEU A 449 5.90 -27.96 -8.32
CA LEU A 449 5.97 -26.53 -8.52
C LEU A 449 6.40 -25.88 -7.20
N LEU A 450 7.51 -25.14 -7.21
CA LEU A 450 7.95 -24.35 -6.07
C LEU A 450 7.45 -22.92 -6.22
N CYS A 451 6.68 -22.45 -5.25
CA CYS A 451 6.43 -21.03 -5.06
C CYS A 451 7.58 -20.46 -4.23
N LEU A 452 8.26 -19.43 -4.75
CA LEU A 452 9.49 -18.88 -4.18
C LEU A 452 9.35 -17.39 -3.89
N ASP A 453 10.02 -16.93 -2.84
CA ASP A 453 10.07 -15.52 -2.43
C ASP A 453 11.38 -14.88 -2.92
N SER A 454 11.28 -14.01 -3.90
CA SER A 454 12.41 -13.37 -4.57
C SER A 454 12.98 -12.17 -3.80
N SER A 455 13.33 -12.38 -2.52
CA SER A 455 13.80 -11.33 -1.59
C SER A 455 12.76 -10.24 -1.30
N ILE A 456 11.48 -10.57 -1.44
CA ILE A 456 10.36 -9.70 -1.04
C ILE A 456 10.30 -9.62 0.48
N THR A 457 10.46 -10.76 1.15
CA THR A 457 10.44 -10.81 2.61
C THR A 457 11.80 -11.16 3.22
N THR A 458 12.02 -10.70 4.46
CA THR A 458 13.10 -11.19 5.30
C THR A 458 12.61 -12.37 6.13
N LEU A 459 13.37 -13.46 6.09
CA LEU A 459 13.12 -14.66 6.87
C LEU A 459 14.28 -14.89 7.83
N SER A 460 13.97 -15.38 9.02
CA SER A 460 14.97 -15.84 9.99
C SER A 460 15.21 -17.34 9.82
N GLY A 461 16.48 -17.77 9.72
CA GLY A 461 16.85 -19.18 9.72
C GLY A 461 17.46 -19.65 8.39
N GLN A 462 16.88 -20.69 7.80
CA GLN A 462 17.37 -21.34 6.59
C GLN A 462 17.24 -20.44 5.36
N THR A 463 18.26 -20.43 4.49
CA THR A 463 18.22 -19.70 3.23
C THR A 463 17.37 -20.45 2.18
N GLN A 464 16.78 -19.73 1.23
CA GLN A 464 15.82 -20.33 0.30
C GLN A 464 16.45 -21.34 -0.66
N ASP A 465 17.72 -21.17 -1.02
CA ASP A 465 18.50 -22.15 -1.79
C ASP A 465 18.68 -23.47 -1.02
N GLN A 466 18.98 -23.40 0.28
CA GLN A 466 19.06 -24.60 1.14
C GLN A 466 17.69 -25.27 1.28
N TRP A 467 16.63 -24.48 1.46
CA TRP A 467 15.27 -25.01 1.55
C TRP A 467 14.85 -25.72 0.25
N MET A 468 15.15 -25.12 -0.91
CA MET A 468 14.86 -25.73 -2.22
C MET A 468 15.62 -27.04 -2.39
N ASP A 469 16.90 -27.06 -2.06
CA ASP A 469 17.74 -28.26 -2.20
C ASP A 469 17.25 -29.41 -1.30
N VAL A 470 16.88 -29.11 -0.05
CA VAL A 470 16.28 -30.09 0.87
C VAL A 470 14.92 -30.56 0.37
N THR A 471 14.06 -29.65 -0.09
CA THR A 471 12.72 -29.96 -0.59
C THR A 471 12.82 -30.88 -1.80
N LEU A 472 13.57 -30.48 -2.83
CA LEU A 472 13.71 -31.26 -4.07
C LEU A 472 14.47 -32.58 -3.88
N SER A 473 15.30 -32.71 -2.84
CA SER A 473 15.98 -33.96 -2.48
C SER A 473 15.14 -34.89 -1.59
N SER A 474 14.02 -34.42 -1.05
CA SER A 474 13.15 -35.23 -0.20
C SER A 474 12.52 -36.39 -0.97
N SER A 475 12.15 -37.46 -0.26
CA SER A 475 11.49 -38.64 -0.87
C SER A 475 10.20 -38.30 -1.62
N SER A 476 9.53 -37.20 -1.24
CA SER A 476 8.31 -36.71 -1.91
C SER A 476 8.55 -36.17 -3.31
N TYR A 477 9.74 -35.62 -3.59
CA TYR A 477 10.02 -34.82 -4.80
C TYR A 477 11.24 -35.28 -5.61
N ALA A 478 12.18 -36.02 -5.01
CA ALA A 478 13.43 -36.42 -5.66
C ALA A 478 13.24 -37.22 -6.95
N GLY A 479 12.19 -38.05 -7.02
CA GLY A 479 11.88 -38.89 -8.18
C GLY A 479 11.08 -38.20 -9.29
N ARG A 480 10.69 -36.92 -9.12
CA ARG A 480 9.84 -36.20 -10.08
C ARG A 480 10.67 -35.66 -11.24
N SER A 481 10.22 -35.87 -12.46
CA SER A 481 10.93 -35.42 -13.66
C SER A 481 10.56 -34.00 -14.09
N LYS A 482 9.38 -33.51 -13.70
CA LYS A 482 8.88 -32.18 -14.07
C LYS A 482 8.96 -31.25 -12.87
N LYS A 483 9.93 -30.34 -12.87
CA LYS A 483 10.16 -29.41 -11.74
C LYS A 483 10.05 -27.98 -12.23
N PHE A 484 9.20 -27.21 -11.56
CA PHE A 484 8.89 -25.84 -11.93
C PHE A 484 9.11 -24.91 -10.74
N ALA A 485 9.39 -23.65 -11.01
CA ALA A 485 9.36 -22.61 -9.99
C ALA A 485 8.56 -21.41 -10.48
N VAL A 486 7.84 -20.74 -9.59
CA VAL A 486 7.28 -19.40 -9.80
C VAL A 486 7.85 -18.46 -8.75
N TYR A 487 8.19 -17.25 -9.18
CA TYR A 487 8.62 -16.17 -8.30
C TYR A 487 8.44 -14.82 -8.98
N HIS A 488 8.47 -13.77 -8.18
CA HIS A 488 8.13 -12.44 -8.67
C HIS A 488 9.27 -11.81 -9.49
N VAL A 489 10.44 -11.60 -8.89
CA VAL A 489 11.56 -10.91 -9.58
C VAL A 489 12.33 -11.85 -10.51
N PRO A 490 12.53 -11.51 -11.79
CA PRO A 490 13.20 -12.39 -12.75
C PRO A 490 14.70 -12.51 -12.46
N MET A 491 15.23 -13.73 -12.45
CA MET A 491 16.67 -13.98 -12.54
C MET A 491 17.24 -13.52 -13.89
N TYR A 492 16.49 -13.65 -14.98
CA TYR A 492 16.94 -13.27 -16.33
C TYR A 492 16.10 -12.14 -16.96
N PRO A 493 16.05 -10.92 -16.38
CA PRO A 493 15.10 -9.86 -16.79
C PRO A 493 15.11 -9.56 -18.29
N SER A 494 14.01 -9.06 -18.85
CA SER A 494 13.93 -8.50 -20.21
C SER A 494 13.94 -6.97 -20.25
N PHE A 495 13.62 -6.33 -19.12
CA PHE A 495 13.58 -4.88 -18.97
C PHE A 495 14.64 -4.38 -17.98
N ARG A 496 14.68 -4.88 -16.75
CA ARG A 496 15.64 -4.39 -15.74
C ARG A 496 17.10 -4.77 -16.08
N PRO A 497 18.11 -4.06 -15.53
CA PRO A 497 19.52 -4.42 -15.73
C PRO A 497 19.81 -5.86 -15.29
N PHE A 498 20.63 -6.57 -16.08
CA PHE A 498 20.97 -7.97 -15.81
C PHE A 498 21.55 -8.14 -14.40
N ASP A 499 22.59 -7.37 -14.04
CA ASP A 499 23.25 -7.43 -12.73
C ASP A 499 22.60 -6.55 -11.65
N GLY A 500 21.33 -6.16 -11.85
CA GLY A 500 20.56 -5.46 -10.83
C GLY A 500 20.27 -6.32 -9.60
N SER A 501 20.01 -5.66 -8.47
CA SER A 501 19.51 -6.30 -7.25
C SER A 501 17.98 -6.39 -7.27
N PRO A 502 17.36 -7.49 -6.77
CA PRO A 502 17.98 -8.67 -6.17
C PRO A 502 18.44 -9.76 -7.18
N MET A 503 18.20 -9.56 -8.47
CA MET A 503 18.37 -10.56 -9.53
C MET A 503 19.75 -11.24 -9.54
N LYS A 504 20.84 -10.46 -9.37
CA LYS A 504 22.19 -11.04 -9.33
C LYS A 504 22.38 -12.00 -8.17
N GLY A 505 21.97 -11.63 -6.96
CA GLY A 505 22.10 -12.49 -5.77
C GLY A 505 21.23 -13.74 -5.89
N MET A 506 20.05 -13.63 -6.50
CA MET A 506 19.22 -14.78 -6.84
C MET A 506 19.92 -15.71 -7.82
N ARG A 507 20.53 -15.19 -8.90
CA ARG A 507 21.30 -16.03 -9.82
C ARG A 507 22.47 -16.74 -9.13
N ASP A 508 23.23 -16.02 -8.31
CA ASP A 508 24.39 -16.57 -7.60
C ASP A 508 24.01 -17.73 -6.66
N SER A 509 22.80 -17.72 -6.08
CA SER A 509 22.35 -18.70 -5.08
C SER A 509 21.39 -19.77 -5.61
N TRP A 510 20.46 -19.42 -6.50
CA TRP A 510 19.38 -20.32 -6.95
C TRP A 510 19.76 -21.11 -8.20
N ILE A 511 20.54 -20.54 -9.13
CA ILE A 511 20.93 -21.25 -10.36
C ILE A 511 21.68 -22.56 -10.05
N PRO A 512 22.64 -22.62 -9.11
CA PRO A 512 23.28 -23.89 -8.75
C PRO A 512 22.31 -24.97 -8.27
N VAL A 513 21.22 -24.58 -7.59
CA VAL A 513 20.17 -25.50 -7.14
C VAL A 513 19.28 -25.91 -8.30
N PHE A 514 18.88 -24.96 -9.14
CA PHE A 514 18.06 -25.21 -10.34
C PHE A 514 18.76 -26.20 -11.29
N ASP A 515 20.05 -25.98 -11.54
CA ASP A 515 20.88 -26.83 -12.40
C ASP A 515 21.09 -28.22 -11.79
N ARG A 516 21.33 -28.31 -10.47
CA ARG A 516 21.51 -29.60 -9.77
C ARG A 516 20.25 -30.46 -9.84
N HIS A 517 19.08 -29.83 -9.74
CA HIS A 517 17.80 -30.52 -9.74
C HIS A 517 17.14 -30.64 -11.11
N ASN A 518 17.77 -30.12 -12.17
CA ASN A 518 17.26 -30.10 -13.55
C ASN A 518 15.86 -29.46 -13.64
N MET A 519 15.72 -28.23 -13.14
CA MET A 519 14.46 -27.48 -13.23
C MET A 519 14.05 -27.29 -14.70
N THR A 520 12.78 -27.54 -15.01
CA THR A 520 12.24 -27.45 -16.38
C THR A 520 11.92 -26.01 -16.75
N PHE A 521 11.13 -25.33 -15.91
CA PHE A 521 10.74 -23.92 -16.13
C PHE A 521 10.88 -23.08 -14.87
N GLY A 522 11.37 -21.85 -15.04
CA GLY A 522 11.19 -20.75 -14.10
C GLY A 522 10.17 -19.76 -14.64
N PHE A 523 9.06 -19.60 -13.96
CA PHE A 523 8.03 -18.61 -14.27
C PHE A 523 8.36 -17.29 -13.54
N GLU A 524 8.69 -16.27 -14.31
CA GLU A 524 9.20 -14.99 -13.81
C GLU A 524 8.22 -13.84 -14.08
N ASN A 525 8.30 -12.72 -13.33
CA ASN A 525 7.31 -11.63 -13.37
C ASN A 525 7.99 -10.24 -13.23
N HIS A 526 7.34 -9.22 -12.66
CA HIS A 526 7.91 -7.93 -12.23
C HIS A 526 8.35 -6.94 -13.33
N ASP A 527 8.82 -7.42 -14.49
CA ASP A 527 9.37 -6.61 -15.60
C ASP A 527 8.30 -5.94 -16.47
N HIS A 528 7.03 -6.32 -16.30
CA HIS A 528 5.88 -5.87 -17.07
C HIS A 528 6.11 -6.09 -18.59
N ALA A 529 6.61 -7.25 -18.95
CA ALA A 529 6.90 -7.63 -20.32
C ALA A 529 6.69 -9.14 -20.51
N TYR A 530 6.82 -9.61 -21.74
CA TYR A 530 6.93 -11.04 -22.01
C TYR A 530 8.33 -11.39 -22.48
N LYS A 531 8.85 -12.51 -22.01
CA LYS A 531 10.05 -13.16 -22.50
C LYS A 531 9.98 -14.67 -22.45
N ARG A 532 10.88 -15.27 -23.22
CA ARG A 532 11.33 -16.65 -23.07
C ARG A 532 12.82 -16.71 -23.33
N THR A 533 13.58 -17.32 -22.43
CA THR A 533 15.02 -17.53 -22.62
C THR A 533 15.30 -18.68 -23.58
N ILE A 534 16.55 -18.78 -24.04
CA ILE A 534 17.09 -20.07 -24.47
C ILE A 534 17.19 -21.00 -23.23
N PRO A 535 17.31 -22.32 -23.40
CA PRO A 535 17.66 -23.23 -22.31
C PRO A 535 18.97 -22.80 -21.63
N MET A 536 18.92 -22.57 -20.32
CA MET A 536 20.04 -22.00 -19.55
C MET A 536 20.53 -22.97 -18.48
N LYS A 537 21.83 -23.23 -18.44
CA LYS A 537 22.52 -23.96 -17.36
C LYS A 537 23.87 -23.30 -17.10
N ASN A 538 24.25 -23.14 -15.84
CA ASN A 538 25.47 -22.42 -15.44
C ASN A 538 25.57 -21.02 -16.09
N SER A 539 24.44 -20.32 -16.20
CA SER A 539 24.31 -19.03 -16.87
C SER A 539 24.76 -18.99 -18.35
N ALA A 540 24.74 -20.13 -19.04
CA ALA A 540 25.05 -20.25 -20.46
C ALA A 540 24.02 -21.13 -21.17
N TYR A 541 24.07 -21.18 -22.50
CA TYR A 541 23.24 -22.09 -23.28
C TYR A 541 23.60 -23.55 -22.99
N ASP A 542 22.58 -24.35 -22.68
CA ASP A 542 22.69 -25.80 -22.56
C ASP A 542 21.33 -26.43 -22.90
N PRO A 543 21.22 -27.40 -23.82
CA PRO A 543 19.96 -27.98 -24.24
C PRO A 543 19.16 -28.65 -23.11
N GLU A 544 19.79 -29.03 -22.00
CA GLU A 544 19.16 -29.58 -20.80
C GLU A 544 18.90 -28.53 -19.72
N GLY A 545 19.20 -27.26 -20.02
CA GLY A 545 19.04 -26.14 -19.10
C GLY A 545 17.58 -25.72 -18.86
N THR A 546 17.36 -25.02 -17.75
CA THR A 546 16.06 -24.44 -17.40
C THR A 546 15.68 -23.34 -18.38
N ILE A 547 14.40 -23.31 -18.79
CA ILE A 547 13.84 -22.22 -19.58
C ILE A 547 13.13 -21.24 -18.65
N TYR A 548 13.46 -19.96 -18.73
CA TYR A 548 12.80 -18.90 -17.98
C TYR A 548 11.79 -18.18 -18.87
N ILE A 549 10.55 -18.05 -18.41
CA ILE A 549 9.42 -17.56 -19.20
C ILE A 549 8.51 -16.69 -18.35
N GLY A 550 7.91 -15.67 -18.96
CA GLY A 550 7.07 -14.68 -18.26
C GLY A 550 7.66 -13.29 -18.39
N ASP A 551 7.96 -12.63 -17.27
CA ASP A 551 8.19 -11.19 -17.02
C ASP A 551 6.95 -10.36 -16.67
N GLY A 552 5.81 -11.01 -16.47
CA GLY A 552 4.63 -10.37 -15.89
C GLY A 552 3.71 -9.71 -16.92
N ALA A 553 3.06 -8.62 -16.50
CA ALA A 553 2.05 -7.88 -17.25
C ALA A 553 0.77 -8.67 -17.57
N TRP A 554 0.20 -9.35 -16.56
CA TRP A 554 -1.17 -9.86 -16.68
C TRP A 554 -2.18 -8.72 -16.84
N GLY A 555 -1.94 -7.52 -16.30
CA GLY A 555 -2.87 -6.40 -16.54
C GLY A 555 -2.32 -5.01 -16.32
N VAL A 556 -1.12 -4.88 -15.75
CA VAL A 556 -0.43 -3.59 -15.66
C VAL A 556 0.10 -3.12 -17.02
N PRO A 557 0.34 -1.80 -17.19
CA PRO A 557 0.93 -1.26 -18.40
C PRO A 557 2.29 -1.89 -18.72
N VAL A 558 2.45 -2.35 -19.97
CA VAL A 558 3.69 -2.97 -20.44
C VAL A 558 4.83 -1.98 -20.56
N ARG A 559 6.04 -2.47 -20.27
CA ARG A 559 7.30 -1.73 -20.47
C ARG A 559 7.96 -2.14 -21.79
N PRO A 560 8.72 -1.23 -22.43
CA PRO A 560 9.45 -1.56 -23.65
C PRO A 560 10.50 -2.64 -23.34
N SER A 561 10.35 -3.84 -23.90
CA SER A 561 11.38 -4.88 -23.70
C SER A 561 12.69 -4.41 -24.33
N LEU A 562 13.81 -4.56 -23.62
CA LEU A 562 15.11 -4.09 -24.10
C LEU A 562 15.80 -5.07 -25.07
N ALA A 563 15.11 -6.11 -25.53
CA ALA A 563 15.76 -7.24 -26.19
C ALA A 563 16.37 -6.93 -27.55
N ALA A 564 15.89 -5.93 -28.27
CA ALA A 564 16.50 -5.54 -29.54
C ALA A 564 17.69 -4.57 -29.38
N ALA A 565 17.81 -3.89 -28.23
CA ALA A 565 18.74 -2.76 -28.08
C ALA A 565 20.00 -3.05 -27.23
N ALA A 566 20.06 -4.16 -26.48
CA ALA A 566 21.05 -4.31 -25.39
C ALA A 566 21.87 -5.63 -25.30
N GLY A 567 21.85 -6.53 -26.29
CA GLY A 567 22.77 -7.69 -26.27
C GLY A 567 22.54 -8.71 -25.13
N ARG A 568 21.29 -8.97 -24.75
CA ARG A 568 20.92 -9.96 -23.72
C ARG A 568 21.04 -11.38 -24.28
N PHE A 569 22.21 -12.01 -24.11
CA PHE A 569 22.57 -13.31 -24.70
C PHE A 569 21.61 -14.48 -24.38
N TYR A 570 20.84 -14.37 -23.31
CA TYR A 570 19.93 -15.41 -22.84
C TYR A 570 18.51 -15.31 -23.43
N LEU A 571 18.13 -14.20 -24.07
CA LEU A 571 16.77 -14.04 -24.60
C LEU A 571 16.61 -14.73 -25.95
N ASN A 572 15.65 -15.65 -26.04
CA ASN A 572 15.21 -16.23 -27.31
C ASN A 572 14.08 -15.39 -27.92
N VAL A 573 13.10 -15.03 -27.10
CA VAL A 573 11.97 -14.16 -27.47
C VAL A 573 11.78 -13.13 -26.37
N SER A 574 11.44 -11.90 -26.75
CA SER A 574 10.79 -10.96 -25.84
C SER A 574 9.85 -10.03 -26.60
N ALA A 575 8.82 -9.54 -25.91
CA ALA A 575 7.89 -8.57 -26.46
C ALA A 575 7.30 -7.70 -25.35
N SER A 576 6.98 -6.46 -25.70
CA SER A 576 5.96 -5.68 -25.01
C SER A 576 4.61 -6.09 -25.61
N ILE A 577 3.84 -6.90 -24.90
CA ILE A 577 2.53 -7.35 -25.39
C ILE A 577 1.56 -6.15 -25.30
N LYS A 578 1.14 -5.61 -26.45
CA LYS A 578 0.21 -4.47 -26.52
C LYS A 578 -1.24 -4.92 -26.59
#